data_AF-A0A7J7YY80-F1
#
_entry.id   AF-A0A7J7YY80-F1
#
_cell.length_a   1.000
_cell.length_b   1.000
_cell.length_c   1.000
_cell.angle_alpha   90.00
_cell.angle_beta   90.00
_cell.angle_gamma   90.00
#
_symmetry.space_group_name_H-M   'P 1'
#
loop_
_entity.id
_entity.type
_entity.pdbx_description
1 polymer ?
#
loop_
_entity_poly.entity_id
_entity_poly.type
_entity_poly.pdbx_seq_one_letter_code
_entity_poly.pdbx_strand_id
1 'polypeptide(L)'
;MLTRQLEESGTGVPSKERLRALAGFQQRALCHALTFPSLQRLVYSTCSICQEENEDVVQEALQQSSGTFRLVPVLPSWPHRGLNIFPGAEHCLRASPETTLTGGFFIAVLERVEVPSSVSQAKVSAPELRSSPSPAPKRKRRRRNAAAAAASSTLPCTKQEGN
;
A
#
# COMPACT_ATOMS: atom_id res chain seq x y z
N MET A 1 -37.59 -15.13 -3.86
CA MET A 1 -36.61 -14.10 -4.28
C MET A 1 -36.55 -13.07 -3.18
N LEU A 2 -35.41 -12.96 -2.49
CA LEU A 2 -35.22 -11.97 -1.43
C LEU A 2 -34.91 -10.62 -2.09
N THR A 3 -35.90 -9.75 -2.13
CA THR A 3 -35.73 -8.35 -2.49
C THR A 3 -34.78 -7.74 -1.45
N ARG A 4 -33.52 -7.51 -1.84
CA ARG A 4 -32.64 -6.61 -1.08
C ARG A 4 -33.32 -5.24 -1.12
N GLN A 5 -33.97 -4.86 -0.04
CA GLN A 5 -34.32 -3.46 0.21
C GLN A 5 -32.99 -2.69 0.14
N LEU A 6 -32.86 -1.86 -0.89
CA LEU A 6 -31.91 -0.76 -0.88
C LEU A 6 -32.29 0.07 0.35
N GLU A 7 -31.50 -0.02 1.41
CA GLU A 7 -31.62 0.92 2.50
C GLU A 7 -31.52 2.31 1.90
N GLU A 8 -32.62 3.07 1.98
CA GLU A 8 -32.63 4.48 1.67
C GLU A 8 -31.50 5.12 2.47
N SER A 9 -30.57 5.76 1.76
CA SER A 9 -29.43 6.43 2.36
C SER A 9 -29.96 7.53 3.27
N GLY A 10 -30.01 7.20 4.57
CA GLY A 10 -30.58 8.05 5.60
C GLY A 10 -30.01 9.45 5.49
N THR A 11 -30.93 10.41 5.33
CA THR A 11 -30.67 11.84 5.39
C THR A 11 -30.11 12.20 6.77
N GLY A 12 -28.81 12.16 6.92
CA GLY A 12 -28.11 12.61 8.10
C GLY A 12 -26.73 13.08 7.67
N VAL A 13 -26.63 14.33 7.21
CA VAL A 13 -25.33 14.97 6.97
C VAL A 13 -24.51 14.77 8.26
N PRO A 14 -23.35 14.10 8.20
CA PRO A 14 -22.56 13.86 9.39
C PRO A 14 -22.19 15.19 10.02
N SER A 15 -22.22 15.26 11.36
CA SER A 15 -21.79 16.49 12.04
C SER A 15 -20.36 16.82 11.61
N LYS A 16 -20.08 18.12 11.45
CA LYS A 16 -18.76 18.59 11.00
C LYS A 16 -17.62 18.06 11.88
N GLU A 17 -17.88 17.89 13.16
CA GLU A 17 -16.95 17.31 14.14
C GLU A 17 -16.67 15.83 13.85
N ARG A 18 -17.71 15.03 13.60
CA ARG A 18 -17.55 13.62 13.24
C ARG A 18 -16.79 13.47 11.93
N LEU A 19 -17.13 14.27 10.92
CA LEU A 19 -16.46 14.26 9.63
C LEU A 19 -14.97 14.55 9.78
N ARG A 20 -14.62 15.60 10.54
CA ARG A 20 -13.22 15.96 10.82
C ARG A 20 -12.48 14.88 11.60
N ALA A 21 -13.11 14.30 12.62
CA ALA A 21 -12.51 13.23 13.41
C ALA A 21 -12.20 11.99 12.55
N LEU A 22 -13.13 11.64 11.66
CA LEU A 22 -12.99 10.52 10.74
C LEU A 22 -11.92 10.78 9.68
N ALA A 23 -11.94 11.95 9.03
CA ALA A 23 -10.89 12.38 8.10
C ALA A 23 -9.51 12.38 8.75
N GLY A 24 -9.40 12.87 9.98
CA GLY A 24 -8.13 12.83 10.74
C GLY A 24 -7.65 11.41 11.03
N PHE A 25 -8.56 10.45 11.28
CA PHE A 25 -8.19 9.04 11.41
C PHE A 25 -7.72 8.46 10.06
N GLN A 26 -8.45 8.73 8.97
CA GLN A 26 -8.10 8.28 7.62
C GLN A 26 -6.72 8.80 7.20
N GLN A 27 -6.44 10.08 7.44
CA GLN A 27 -5.13 10.69 7.21
C GLN A 27 -4.02 9.97 7.97
N ARG A 28 -4.17 9.75 9.28
CA ARG A 28 -3.16 9.04 10.08
C ARG A 28 -2.92 7.62 9.56
N ALA A 29 -3.98 6.90 9.21
CA ALA A 29 -3.88 5.55 8.68
C ALA A 29 -3.16 5.52 7.32
N LEU A 30 -3.51 6.44 6.41
CA LEU A 30 -2.90 6.55 5.10
C LEU A 30 -1.41 6.93 5.21
N CYS A 31 -1.07 7.96 5.98
CA CYS A 31 0.31 8.36 6.22
C CYS A 31 1.13 7.22 6.82
N HIS A 32 0.58 6.50 7.80
CA HIS A 32 1.25 5.33 8.38
C HIS A 32 1.49 4.24 7.33
N ALA A 33 0.50 3.93 6.49
CA ALA A 33 0.65 2.92 5.44
C ALA A 33 1.77 3.29 4.45
N LEU A 34 1.93 4.57 4.11
CA LEU A 34 3.02 5.04 3.24
C LEU A 34 4.42 4.88 3.85
N THR A 35 4.55 4.59 5.14
CA THR A 35 5.85 4.31 5.78
C THR A 35 6.34 2.87 5.59
N PHE A 36 5.53 1.96 5.06
CA PHE A 36 5.95 0.57 4.86
C PHE A 36 7.11 0.49 3.85
N PRO A 37 8.27 -0.10 4.24
CA PRO A 37 9.52 0.03 3.49
C PRO A 37 9.49 -0.65 2.10
N SER A 38 8.67 -1.68 1.95
CA SER A 38 8.49 -2.44 0.70
C SER A 38 7.21 -2.08 -0.05
N LEU A 39 6.49 -1.03 0.37
CA LEU A 39 5.30 -0.58 -0.33
C LEU A 39 5.68 -0.05 -1.73
N GLN A 40 4.98 -0.55 -2.75
CA GLN A 40 5.15 -0.11 -4.14
C GLN A 40 3.92 0.60 -4.68
N ARG A 41 2.73 0.09 -4.33
CA ARG A 41 1.45 0.65 -4.75
C ARG A 41 0.44 0.52 -3.62
N LEU A 42 -0.33 1.57 -3.40
CA LEU A 42 -1.41 1.63 -2.42
C LEU A 42 -2.67 2.18 -3.08
N VAL A 43 -3.81 1.60 -2.73
CA VAL A 43 -5.12 2.14 -3.11
C VAL A 43 -5.79 2.67 -1.86
N TYR A 44 -6.15 3.95 -1.90
CA TYR A 44 -7.00 4.58 -0.90
C TYR A 44 -8.42 4.70 -1.48
N SER A 45 -9.44 4.32 -0.71
CA SER A 45 -10.82 4.40 -1.16
C SER A 45 -11.79 4.67 -0.01
N THR A 46 -12.85 5.42 -0.30
CA THR A 46 -13.95 5.68 0.64
C THR A 46 -15.29 5.50 -0.06
N CYS A 47 -16.34 5.27 0.72
CA CYS A 47 -17.73 5.37 0.26
C CYS A 47 -18.33 6.74 0.60
N SER A 48 -17.57 7.82 0.35
CA SER A 48 -17.96 9.20 0.66
C SER A 48 -17.86 10.10 -0.57
N ILE A 49 -18.71 11.13 -0.59
CA ILE A 49 -18.64 12.24 -1.56
C ILE A 49 -17.89 13.46 -1.00
N CYS A 50 -17.61 13.48 0.31
CA CYS A 50 -17.00 14.62 1.01
C CYS A 50 -15.53 14.77 0.63
N GLN A 51 -15.12 15.98 0.25
CA GLN A 51 -13.73 16.29 -0.09
C GLN A 51 -12.78 16.06 1.10
N GLU A 52 -13.26 16.36 2.31
CA GLU A 52 -12.50 16.27 3.55
C GLU A 52 -12.03 14.85 3.86
N GLU A 53 -12.76 13.83 3.42
CA GLU A 53 -12.39 12.41 3.56
C GLU A 53 -11.61 11.89 2.35
N ASN A 54 -11.53 12.68 1.28
CA ASN A 54 -11.10 12.24 -0.03
C ASN A 54 -9.82 12.98 -0.45
N GLU A 55 -9.95 14.03 -1.26
CA GLU A 55 -8.82 14.76 -1.82
C GLU A 55 -7.96 15.40 -0.73
N ASP A 56 -8.55 15.92 0.34
CA ASP A 56 -7.79 16.55 1.44
C ASP A 56 -6.88 15.53 2.15
N VAL A 57 -7.40 14.32 2.41
CA VAL A 57 -6.64 13.22 3.01
C VAL A 57 -5.48 12.78 2.11
N VAL A 58 -5.74 12.65 0.80
CA VAL A 58 -4.72 12.23 -0.18
C VAL A 58 -3.65 13.31 -0.35
N GLN A 59 -4.05 14.58 -0.46
CA GLN A 59 -3.14 15.71 -0.60
C GLN A 59 -2.16 15.77 0.56
N GLU A 60 -2.67 15.69 1.78
CA GLU A 60 -1.88 15.75 3.00
C GLU A 60 -0.92 14.56 3.11
N ALA A 61 -1.38 13.35 2.77
CA ALA A 61 -0.51 12.16 2.75
C ALA A 61 0.61 12.26 1.70
N LEU A 62 0.33 12.84 0.52
CA LEU A 62 1.35 13.09 -0.51
C LEU A 62 2.35 14.15 -0.06
N GLN A 63 1.90 15.20 0.63
CA GLN A 63 2.78 16.23 1.18
C GLN A 63 3.75 15.66 2.22
N GLN A 64 3.25 14.80 3.13
CA GLN A 64 4.10 14.13 4.12
C GLN A 64 5.07 13.12 3.51
N SER A 65 4.76 12.57 2.34
CA SER A 65 5.58 11.60 1.62
C SER A 65 6.18 12.18 0.32
N SER A 66 6.39 13.50 0.30
CA SER A 66 6.83 14.26 -0.87
C SER A 66 8.05 13.62 -1.54
N GLY A 67 7.94 13.38 -2.86
CA GLY A 67 8.99 12.78 -3.67
C GLY A 67 9.14 11.26 -3.54
N THR A 68 8.44 10.61 -2.60
CA THR A 68 8.46 9.15 -2.44
C THR A 68 7.28 8.49 -3.15
N PHE A 69 6.10 9.11 -3.12
CA PHE A 69 4.90 8.60 -3.78
C PHE A 69 4.31 9.64 -4.74
N ARG A 70 3.62 9.15 -5.77
CA ARG A 70 2.84 9.96 -6.72
C ARG A 70 1.48 9.34 -6.97
N LEU A 71 0.50 10.16 -7.34
CA LEU A 71 -0.76 9.66 -7.88
C LEU A 71 -0.57 9.14 -9.30
N VAL A 72 -1.23 8.02 -9.60
CA VAL A 72 -1.16 7.38 -10.90
C VAL A 72 -2.54 7.36 -11.55
N PRO A 73 -2.66 7.78 -12.83
CA PRO A 73 -3.91 7.69 -13.54
C PRO A 73 -4.31 6.22 -13.70
N VAL A 74 -5.51 5.89 -13.24
CA VAL A 74 -6.10 4.55 -13.38
C VAL A 74 -7.48 4.66 -14.03
N LEU A 75 -7.91 3.59 -14.71
CA LEU A 75 -9.20 3.52 -15.40
C LEU A 75 -9.48 4.77 -16.28
N PRO A 76 -8.72 4.99 -17.37
CA PRO A 76 -8.83 6.19 -18.19
C PRO A 76 -10.22 6.39 -18.82
N SER A 77 -10.98 5.30 -19.02
CA SER A 77 -12.36 5.34 -19.50
C SER A 77 -13.38 5.76 -18.45
N TRP A 78 -12.98 5.87 -17.18
CA TRP A 78 -13.87 6.34 -16.10
C TRP A 78 -14.02 7.86 -16.18
N PRO A 79 -15.24 8.39 -16.38
CA PRO A 79 -15.43 9.79 -16.70
C PRO A 79 -15.30 10.74 -15.51
N HIS A 80 -15.57 10.26 -14.29
CA HIS A 80 -15.69 11.11 -13.10
C HIS A 80 -14.41 11.10 -12.29
N ARG A 81 -13.73 12.24 -12.25
CA ARG A 81 -12.39 12.38 -11.66
C ARG A 81 -12.43 13.14 -10.33
N GLY A 82 -11.31 13.12 -9.63
CA GLY A 82 -11.14 13.91 -8.40
C GLY A 82 -11.32 15.41 -8.64
N LEU A 83 -11.63 16.13 -7.58
CA LEU A 83 -11.77 17.58 -7.61
C LEU A 83 -10.41 18.24 -7.84
N ASN A 84 -10.34 19.21 -8.76
CA ASN A 84 -9.10 19.89 -9.12
C ASN A 84 -8.68 20.94 -8.07
N ILE A 85 -8.31 20.46 -6.87
CA ILE A 85 -7.88 21.28 -5.73
C ILE A 85 -6.36 21.25 -5.51
N PHE A 86 -5.67 20.27 -6.12
CA PHE A 86 -4.21 20.19 -6.16
C PHE A 86 -3.74 19.46 -7.45
N PRO A 87 -2.49 19.68 -7.91
CA PRO A 87 -1.99 19.04 -9.13
C PRO A 87 -1.98 17.50 -9.04
N GLY A 88 -2.59 16.81 -10.01
CA GLY A 88 -2.68 15.35 -10.04
C GLY A 88 -3.94 14.80 -9.36
N ALA A 89 -4.78 15.63 -8.74
CA ALA A 89 -6.07 15.20 -8.19
C ALA A 89 -7.00 14.62 -9.27
N GLU A 90 -6.82 15.01 -10.53
CA GLU A 90 -7.50 14.42 -11.68
C GLU A 90 -7.17 12.94 -11.89
N HIS A 91 -6.11 12.40 -11.27
CA HIS A 91 -5.83 10.96 -11.32
C HIS A 91 -6.72 10.15 -10.37
N CYS A 92 -7.37 10.79 -9.41
CA CYS A 92 -8.36 10.16 -8.55
C CYS A 92 -9.67 9.94 -9.30
N LEU A 93 -10.47 8.98 -8.82
CA LEU A 93 -11.78 8.64 -9.36
C LEU A 93 -12.86 9.00 -8.35
N ARG A 94 -13.98 9.54 -8.85
CA ARG A 94 -15.21 9.76 -8.07
C ARG A 94 -16.37 9.00 -8.68
N ALA A 95 -17.32 8.63 -7.85
CA ALA A 95 -18.60 8.06 -8.22
C ALA A 95 -19.69 8.70 -7.36
N SER A 96 -20.88 8.92 -7.91
CA SER A 96 -22.02 9.45 -7.15
C SER A 96 -23.34 8.82 -7.63
N PRO A 97 -24.39 8.86 -6.79
CA PRO A 97 -25.70 8.34 -7.18
C PRO A 97 -26.23 8.95 -8.48
N GLU A 98 -26.00 10.24 -8.68
CA GLU A 98 -26.52 10.99 -9.83
C GLU A 98 -25.77 10.68 -11.12
N THR A 99 -24.48 10.36 -11.01
CA THR A 99 -23.57 10.28 -12.16
C THR A 99 -23.28 8.87 -12.61
N THR A 100 -23.16 7.95 -11.65
CA THR A 100 -22.71 6.58 -11.88
C THR A 100 -23.71 5.53 -11.41
N LEU A 101 -24.85 5.97 -10.86
CA LEU A 101 -25.89 5.09 -10.29
C LEU A 101 -25.33 4.15 -9.20
N THR A 102 -24.30 4.61 -8.49
CA THR A 102 -23.67 3.92 -7.36
C THR A 102 -23.79 4.76 -6.08
N GLY A 103 -23.44 4.20 -4.92
CA GLY A 103 -23.16 5.06 -3.76
C GLY A 103 -22.05 6.08 -4.06
N GLY A 104 -21.93 7.10 -3.21
CA GLY A 104 -20.77 7.98 -3.21
C GLY A 104 -19.49 7.17 -3.05
N PHE A 105 -18.52 7.34 -3.94
CA PHE A 105 -17.28 6.57 -3.90
C PHE A 105 -16.09 7.42 -4.36
N PHE A 106 -14.93 7.15 -3.78
CA PHE A 106 -13.67 7.79 -4.14
C PHE A 106 -12.54 6.77 -4.18
N ILE A 107 -11.61 6.93 -5.14
CA ILE A 107 -10.42 6.08 -5.29
C ILE A 107 -9.21 6.94 -5.63
N ALA A 108 -8.10 6.73 -4.93
CA ALA A 108 -6.79 7.26 -5.27
C ALA A 108 -5.76 6.12 -5.29
N VAL A 109 -4.94 6.05 -6.35
CA VAL A 109 -3.87 5.07 -6.48
C VAL A 109 -2.54 5.79 -6.36
N LEU A 110 -1.79 5.45 -5.31
CA LEU A 110 -0.47 5.98 -5.02
C LEU A 110 0.59 4.93 -5.39
N GLU A 111 1.62 5.35 -6.10
CA GLU A 111 2.78 4.51 -6.41
C GLU A 111 4.07 5.13 -5.94
N ARG A 112 4.99 4.27 -5.48
CA ARG A 112 6.33 4.67 -5.13
C ARG A 112 7.06 5.16 -6.39
N VAL A 113 7.79 6.25 -6.24
CA VAL A 113 8.68 6.76 -7.28
C VAL A 113 9.95 5.93 -7.22
N GLU A 114 10.25 5.22 -8.32
CA GLU A 114 11.54 4.56 -8.45
C GLU A 114 12.63 5.63 -8.56
N VAL A 115 13.59 5.60 -7.65
CA VAL A 115 14.81 6.38 -7.82
C VAL A 115 15.63 5.62 -8.87
N PRO A 116 16.01 6.23 -10.00
CA PRO A 116 16.90 5.57 -10.96
C PRO A 116 18.23 5.32 -10.25
N SER A 117 18.42 4.09 -9.76
CA SER A 117 19.68 3.65 -9.20
C SER A 117 20.69 3.62 -10.34
N SER A 118 21.63 4.56 -10.33
CA SER A 118 22.81 4.55 -11.20
C SER A 118 23.74 3.41 -10.81
N VAL A 119 23.33 2.17 -11.08
CA VAL A 119 24.22 1.02 -11.06
C VAL A 119 24.69 0.83 -12.49
N SER A 120 25.81 1.46 -12.81
CA SER A 120 26.57 1.19 -14.01
C SER A 120 26.83 -0.32 -14.09
N GLN A 121 26.15 -1.01 -15.01
CA GLN A 121 26.54 -2.37 -15.40
C GLN A 121 27.91 -2.27 -16.06
N ALA A 122 28.96 -2.45 -15.26
CA ALA A 122 30.27 -2.78 -15.76
C ALA A 122 30.18 -4.15 -16.45
N LYS A 123 30.14 -4.08 -17.78
CA LYS A 123 30.30 -5.20 -18.71
C LYS A 123 31.67 -5.84 -18.44
N VAL A 124 31.73 -6.84 -17.56
CA VAL A 124 32.91 -7.71 -17.46
C VAL A 124 32.80 -8.73 -18.59
N SER A 125 33.34 -8.37 -19.74
CA SER A 125 33.65 -9.32 -20.81
C SER A 125 34.81 -10.19 -20.34
N ALA A 126 34.52 -11.44 -19.97
CA ALA A 126 35.54 -12.45 -19.66
C ALA A 126 36.30 -12.87 -20.93
N PRO A 127 37.62 -13.14 -20.87
CA PRO A 127 38.35 -13.72 -21.98
C PRO A 127 38.07 -15.22 -22.10
N GLU A 128 37.90 -15.70 -23.33
CA GLU A 128 37.88 -17.13 -23.68
C GLU A 128 39.16 -17.82 -23.19
N LEU A 129 39.01 -18.87 -22.37
CA LEU A 129 40.08 -19.83 -22.12
C LEU A 129 39.56 -21.25 -22.40
N ARG A 130 40.34 -21.94 -23.22
CA ARG A 130 40.08 -23.21 -23.90
C ARG A 130 39.81 -24.37 -22.95
N SER A 131 38.99 -25.30 -23.43
CA SER A 131 38.51 -26.53 -22.80
C SER A 131 39.53 -27.68 -22.76
N SER A 132 39.36 -28.55 -21.75
CA SER A 132 39.50 -30.04 -21.75
C SER A 132 40.63 -30.66 -20.85
N PRO A 133 40.53 -31.94 -20.40
CA PRO A 133 40.42 -32.31 -18.96
C PRO A 133 41.41 -33.38 -18.41
N SER A 134 41.54 -33.43 -17.06
CA SER A 134 41.86 -34.53 -16.08
C SER A 134 42.85 -35.68 -16.40
N PRO A 135 43.62 -36.23 -15.40
CA PRO A 135 43.04 -37.17 -14.40
C PRO A 135 43.55 -37.05 -12.94
N ALA A 136 42.77 -37.65 -12.03
CA ALA A 136 42.85 -37.83 -10.56
C ALA A 136 44.18 -38.48 -10.02
N PRO A 137 44.44 -38.77 -8.70
CA PRO A 137 43.49 -38.95 -7.57
C PRO A 137 43.97 -38.54 -6.13
N LYS A 138 43.05 -38.53 -5.14
CA LYS A 138 43.11 -39.33 -3.87
C LYS A 138 42.17 -38.81 -2.76
N ARG A 139 41.18 -39.65 -2.43
CA ARG A 139 40.64 -40.02 -1.10
C ARG A 139 40.94 -39.08 0.09
N LYS A 140 39.88 -38.61 0.78
CA LYS A 140 39.56 -39.09 2.14
C LYS A 140 38.13 -38.74 2.59
N ARG A 141 37.38 -39.79 2.92
CA ARG A 141 36.11 -39.81 3.66
C ARG A 141 36.24 -39.02 4.97
N ARG A 142 35.22 -38.24 5.33
CA ARG A 142 34.48 -38.46 6.59
C ARG A 142 33.09 -37.81 6.51
N ARG A 143 32.18 -38.42 7.26
CA ARG A 143 30.73 -38.49 7.09
C ARG A 143 30.12 -38.12 8.45
N ARG A 144 28.85 -37.72 8.43
CA ARG A 144 27.87 -37.66 9.54
C ARG A 144 27.81 -36.31 10.29
N ASN A 145 26.64 -35.82 10.72
CA ASN A 145 25.26 -36.31 10.63
C ASN A 145 24.29 -35.17 10.96
N ALA A 146 23.04 -35.34 10.51
CA ALA A 146 21.86 -34.68 11.03
C ALA A 146 21.43 -35.27 12.40
N ALA A 147 20.86 -34.41 13.24
CA ALA A 147 19.92 -34.68 14.36
C ALA A 147 19.31 -33.29 14.70
N ALA A 148 18.01 -33.01 14.61
CA ALA A 148 16.84 -33.55 15.32
C ALA A 148 16.81 -33.20 16.83
N ALA A 149 15.59 -32.88 17.31
CA ALA A 149 15.13 -32.54 18.68
C ALA A 149 15.10 -31.03 18.99
N ALA A 150 13.94 -30.36 19.16
CA ALA A 150 12.85 -30.52 20.14
C ALA A 150 13.20 -30.00 21.55
N ALA A 151 12.43 -29.01 22.01
CA ALA A 151 11.91 -28.80 23.39
C ALA A 151 11.91 -27.31 23.82
N SER A 152 10.69 -26.78 23.91
CA SER A 152 10.08 -26.06 25.04
C SER A 152 10.98 -25.35 26.07
N SER A 153 10.70 -24.07 26.32
CA SER A 153 10.68 -23.54 27.69
C SER A 153 9.73 -22.33 27.80
N THR A 154 9.03 -22.30 28.92
CA THR A 154 7.90 -21.44 29.28
C THR A 154 8.34 -20.53 30.44
N LEU A 155 7.58 -19.43 30.64
CA LEU A 155 7.33 -18.65 31.87
C LEU A 155 8.17 -17.36 32.09
N PRO A 156 7.67 -16.38 32.89
CA PRO A 156 6.28 -15.93 33.04
C PRO A 156 6.11 -14.38 33.03
N CYS A 157 4.87 -13.93 32.79
CA CYS A 157 4.41 -12.55 32.91
C CYS A 157 3.87 -12.30 34.33
N THR A 158 4.47 -11.37 35.07
CA THR A 158 3.99 -10.87 36.36
C THR A 158 3.02 -9.71 36.15
N LYS A 159 1.77 -9.87 36.62
CA LYS A 159 0.84 -8.76 36.89
C LYS A 159 0.77 -8.54 38.39
N GLN A 160 1.04 -7.32 38.83
CA GLN A 160 0.62 -6.77 40.11
C GLN A 160 -0.65 -5.96 39.86
N GLU A 161 -1.73 -6.27 40.58
CA GLU A 161 -2.83 -5.34 40.82
C GLU A 161 -2.93 -5.13 42.34
N GLY A 162 -2.85 -3.85 42.71
CA GLY A 162 -2.94 -3.35 44.07
C GLY A 162 -4.38 -2.99 44.43
N ASN A 163 -4.60 -3.11 45.73
CA ASN A 163 -5.83 -3.02 46.51
C ASN A 163 -6.43 -1.62 46.58
#